data_AF-A0A2V7WX68-F1
#
_entry.id   AF-A0A2V7WX68-F1
#
_cell.length_a   1.000
_cell.length_b   1.000
_cell.length_c   1.000
_cell.angle_alpha   90.00
_cell.angle_beta   90.00
_cell.angle_gamma   90.00
#
_symmetry.space_group_name_H-M   'P 1'
#
loop_
_entity.id
_entity.type
_entity.pdbx_description
1 polymer ?
#
loop_
_entity_poly.entity_id
_entity_poly.type
_entity_poly.pdbx_seq_one_letter_code
_entity_poly.pdbx_strand_id
1 'polypeptide(L)'
;MAGYAEGPDGRPMLVPPPRDRDRDKDKGPFDSEVIVRRLGGVRLPVEIRVEFADGRVKYETWDGQYRWVRFRYPGPVKVRAAEVDPYGKIALDIDPGNNSWADNAPVARRAASKWAMRWMFWLQNLLELHTLLG
;
A
#
# COMPACT_ATOMS: atom_id res chain seq x y z
N MET A 1 -1.14 10.94 -11.48
CA MET A 1 0.12 11.17 -12.22
C MET A 1 0.54 12.59 -11.90
N ALA A 2 1.76 12.83 -11.42
CA ALA A 2 2.27 14.19 -11.28
C ALA A 2 2.44 14.79 -12.68
N GLY A 3 2.02 16.03 -12.89
CA GLY A 3 2.07 16.70 -14.19
C GLY A 3 2.52 18.15 -14.03
N TYR A 4 2.97 18.73 -15.13
CA TYR A 4 3.26 20.17 -15.20
C TYR A 4 2.02 20.90 -15.72
N ALA A 5 1.67 22.02 -15.09
CA ALA A 5 0.68 22.96 -15.61
C ALA A 5 1.34 24.33 -15.81
N GLU A 6 0.80 25.14 -16.71
CA GLU A 6 1.31 26.48 -16.96
C GLU A 6 0.81 27.43 -15.87
N GLY A 7 1.76 28.07 -15.17
CA GLY A 7 1.47 29.06 -14.14
C GLY A 7 0.97 30.38 -14.73
N PRO A 8 0.40 31.29 -13.91
CA PRO A 8 -0.06 32.61 -14.34
C PRO A 8 1.03 33.48 -14.99
N ASP A 9 2.30 33.12 -14.77
CA ASP A 9 3.52 33.73 -15.30
C ASP A 9 4.10 32.99 -16.51
N GLY A 10 3.39 32.01 -17.06
CA GLY A 10 3.83 31.20 -18.21
C GLY A 10 4.91 30.18 -17.88
N ARG A 11 5.29 30.02 -16.61
CA ARG A 11 6.31 29.05 -16.20
C ARG A 11 5.68 27.70 -15.89
N PRO A 12 6.33 26.58 -16.27
CA PRO A 12 5.85 25.26 -15.91
C PRO A 12 5.91 25.10 -14.38
N MET A 13 4.73 24.99 -13.76
CA MET A 13 4.57 24.72 -12.35
C MET A 13 4.33 23.22 -12.17
N LEU A 14 5.13 22.59 -11.31
CA LEU A 14 4.85 21.22 -10.87
C LEU A 14 3.52 21.23 -10.13
N VAL A 15 2.49 20.64 -10.71
CA VAL A 15 1.24 20.39 -9.99
C VAL A 15 1.45 19.10 -9.21
N PRO A 16 1.58 19.18 -7.87
CA PRO A 16 1.64 17.96 -7.09
C PRO A 16 0.39 17.14 -7.41
N PRO A 17 0.52 15.80 -7.52
CA PRO A 17 -0.64 14.96 -7.74
C PRO A 17 -1.71 15.33 -6.70
N PRO A 18 -3.01 15.31 -7.06
CA PRO A 18 -4.08 15.64 -6.12
C PRO A 18 -3.80 14.95 -4.79
N ARG A 19 -3.80 15.70 -3.68
CA ARG A 19 -3.69 15.11 -2.35
C ARG A 19 -4.72 13.98 -2.30
N ASP A 20 -4.25 12.75 -2.10
CA ASP A 20 -5.13 11.59 -1.96
C ASP A 20 -6.12 11.95 -0.85
N ARG A 21 -7.39 12.14 -1.18
CA ARG A 21 -8.45 12.36 -0.18
C ARG A 21 -8.53 11.18 0.80
N ASP A 22 -7.95 10.03 0.45
CA ASP A 22 -7.79 8.88 1.33
C ASP A 22 -6.75 9.12 2.46
N ARG A 23 -5.78 10.04 2.33
CA ARG A 23 -4.83 10.34 3.44
C ARG A 23 -5.50 10.93 4.68
N ASP A 24 -6.61 11.63 4.54
CA ASP A 24 -7.38 12.11 5.69
C ASP A 24 -8.14 10.98 6.37
N LYS A 25 -8.49 9.90 5.65
CA LYS A 25 -9.03 8.67 6.25
C LYS A 25 -7.97 7.84 6.97
N ASP A 26 -6.69 8.10 6.72
CA ASP A 26 -5.58 7.47 7.41
C ASP A 26 -5.18 8.21 8.70
N LYS A 27 -5.94 9.25 9.07
CA LYS A 27 -5.81 10.04 10.29
C LYS A 27 -7.07 9.92 11.15
N GLY A 28 -6.90 9.53 12.41
CA GLY A 28 -7.99 9.25 13.34
C GLY A 28 -7.55 8.27 14.42
N PRO A 29 -8.32 8.04 15.48
CA PRO A 29 -7.95 7.05 16.48
C PRO A 29 -7.96 5.64 15.84
N PHE A 30 -6.79 5.04 15.71
CA PHE A 30 -6.61 3.66 15.27
C PHE A 30 -6.10 2.81 16.42
N ASP A 31 -6.54 1.55 16.45
CA ASP A 31 -5.93 0.47 17.22
C ASP A 31 -5.40 -0.55 16.21
N SER A 32 -4.20 -0.29 15.67
CA SER A 32 -3.61 -1.14 14.65
C SER A 32 -2.85 -2.30 15.29
N GLU A 33 -3.00 -3.50 14.74
CA GLU A 33 -2.24 -4.68 15.17
C GLU A 33 -1.42 -5.25 14.00
N VAL A 34 -0.16 -5.57 14.26
CA VAL A 34 0.69 -6.33 13.35
C VAL A 34 0.98 -7.69 13.98
N ILE A 35 0.53 -8.76 13.33
CA ILE A 35 0.76 -10.14 13.78
C ILE A 35 1.78 -10.78 12.86
N VAL A 36 2.90 -11.18 13.43
CA VAL A 36 3.98 -11.87 12.71
C VAL A 36 3.91 -13.33 13.08
N ARG A 37 3.88 -14.22 12.10
CA ARG A 37 3.75 -15.67 12.30
C ARG A 37 4.91 -16.42 11.65
N ARG A 38 5.53 -17.30 12.41
CA ARG A 38 6.56 -18.21 11.89
C ARG A 38 5.91 -19.43 11.24
N LEU A 39 6.01 -19.51 9.91
CA LEU A 39 5.46 -20.63 9.13
C LEU A 39 6.33 -21.90 9.26
N GLY A 40 7.65 -21.73 9.30
CA GLY A 40 8.63 -22.82 9.43
C GLY A 40 8.97 -23.26 10.86
N GLY A 41 9.93 -24.19 10.95
CA GLY A 41 10.45 -24.69 12.23
C GLY A 41 11.64 -23.90 12.81
N VAL A 42 12.27 -23.05 12.00
CA VAL A 42 13.53 -22.37 12.32
C VAL A 42 13.32 -21.25 13.34
N ARG A 43 14.00 -21.32 14.48
CA ARG A 43 13.89 -20.30 15.55
C ARG A 43 15.10 -19.38 15.50
N LEU A 44 14.88 -18.14 15.08
CA LEU A 44 15.92 -17.12 15.02
C LEU A 44 15.30 -15.74 15.28
N PRO A 45 16.07 -14.79 15.85
CA PRO A 45 15.64 -13.42 15.95
C PRO A 45 15.45 -12.81 14.56
N VAL A 46 14.35 -12.08 14.37
CA VAL A 46 14.02 -11.36 13.14
C VAL A 46 13.73 -9.89 13.41
N GLU A 47 14.13 -9.03 12.48
CA GLU A 47 13.77 -7.62 12.47
C GLU A 47 12.45 -7.43 11.70
N ILE A 48 11.58 -6.55 12.18
CA ILE A 48 10.33 -6.21 11.51
C ILE A 48 10.28 -4.70 11.33
N ARG A 49 10.05 -4.26 10.10
CA ARG A 49 9.85 -2.86 9.74
C ARG A 49 8.36 -2.60 9.58
N VAL A 50 7.81 -1.68 10.37
CA VAL A 50 6.41 -1.24 10.27
C VAL A 50 6.36 0.19 9.77
N GLU A 51 5.67 0.42 8.66
CA GLU A 51 5.48 1.72 8.04
C GLU A 51 4.05 2.23 8.28
N PHE A 52 3.95 3.50 8.68
CA PHE A 52 2.69 4.19 8.92
C PHE A 52 2.28 5.04 7.72
N ALA A 53 0.99 5.37 7.62
CA ALA A 53 0.45 6.14 6.50
C ALA A 53 1.04 7.57 6.38
N ASP A 54 1.61 8.11 7.45
CA ASP A 54 2.32 9.40 7.46
C ASP A 54 3.80 9.29 7.05
N GLY A 55 4.29 8.09 6.74
CA GLY A 55 5.67 7.82 6.36
C GLY A 55 6.61 7.54 7.54
N ARG A 56 6.13 7.57 8.78
CA ARG A 56 6.94 7.10 9.92
C ARG A 56 7.22 5.61 9.77
N VAL A 57 8.40 5.21 10.24
CA VAL A 57 8.84 3.81 10.25
C VAL A 57 9.22 3.46 11.69
N LYS A 58 8.80 2.28 12.14
CA LYS A 58 9.21 1.69 13.40
C LYS A 58 9.84 0.33 13.15
N TYR A 59 10.97 0.08 13.79
CA TYR A 59 11.62 -1.23 13.77
C TYR A 59 11.30 -1.95 15.08
N GLU A 60 10.83 -3.18 14.95
CA GLU A 60 10.61 -4.11 16.05
C GLU A 60 11.57 -5.30 15.89
N THR A 61 11.79 -6.02 16.97
CA THR A 61 12.56 -7.26 16.96
C THR A 61 11.78 -8.35 17.67
N TRP A 62 11.77 -9.53 17.07
CA TRP A 62 11.13 -10.70 17.66
C TRP A 62 12.11 -11.86 17.72
N ASP A 63 12.17 -12.54 18.86
CA ASP A 63 13.09 -13.67 19.10
C ASP A 63 12.77 -14.93 18.29
N GLY A 64 11.61 -14.97 17.64
CA GLY A 64 11.17 -16.10 16.84
C GLY A 64 10.98 -17.40 17.63
N GLN A 65 10.91 -17.36 18.98
CA GLN A 65 10.79 -18.57 19.80
C GLN A 65 9.38 -19.15 19.75
N TYR A 66 8.39 -18.31 20.06
CA TYR A 66 6.98 -18.69 19.95
C TYR A 66 6.53 -18.78 18.49
N ARG A 67 5.29 -19.23 18.23
CA ARG A 67 4.78 -19.37 16.85
C ARG A 67 4.39 -18.04 16.21
N TRP A 68 4.07 -17.04 17.03
CA TRP A 68 3.68 -15.72 16.57
C TRP A 68 3.98 -14.66 17.63
N VAL A 69 4.02 -13.40 17.21
CA VAL A 69 4.07 -12.22 18.08
C VAL A 69 3.06 -11.19 17.57
N ARG A 70 2.52 -10.38 18.47
CA ARG A 70 1.62 -9.28 18.13
C ARG A 70 2.20 -7.96 18.63
N PHE A 71 2.31 -7.01 17.73
CA PHE A 71 2.65 -5.62 18.03
C PHE A 71 1.40 -4.77 17.92
N ARG A 72 1.14 -3.94 18.94
CA ARG A 72 0.00 -3.02 18.97
C ARG A 72 0.48 -1.59 18.79
N TYR A 73 -0.25 -0.85 17.97
CA TYR A 73 0.00 0.55 17.64
C TYR A 73 -1.27 1.37 17.81
N PRO A 74 -1.67 1.67 19.06
CA PRO A 74 -2.71 2.66 19.31
C PRO A 74 -2.16 4.04 18.93
N GLY A 75 -2.90 4.81 18.12
CA GLY A 75 -2.44 6.12 17.71
C GLY A 75 -3.29 6.79 16.63
N PRO A 76 -2.95 8.03 16.27
CA PRO A 76 -3.73 8.82 15.32
C PRO A 76 -3.49 8.42 13.85
N VAL A 77 -2.60 7.47 13.58
CA VAL A 77 -2.14 7.13 12.22
C VAL A 77 -2.21 5.63 12.02
N LYS A 78 -2.78 5.24 10.89
CA LYS A 78 -2.94 3.84 10.47
C LYS A 78 -1.59 3.21 10.09
N VAL A 79 -1.40 1.93 10.43
CA VAL A 79 -0.32 1.12 9.86
C VAL A 79 -0.62 0.85 8.38
N ARG A 80 0.37 1.11 7.52
CA ARG A 80 0.25 0.99 6.07
C ARG A 80 0.96 -0.24 5.52
N ALA A 81 2.09 -0.62 6.11
CA ALA A 81 2.82 -1.81 5.71
C ALA A 81 3.62 -2.40 6.87
N ALA A 82 3.92 -3.69 6.78
CA ALA A 82 4.82 -4.41 7.66
C ALA A 82 5.69 -5.35 6.83
N GLU A 83 6.97 -5.39 7.13
CA GLU A 83 7.97 -6.19 6.42
C GLU A 83 8.85 -6.92 7.44
N VAL A 84 8.95 -8.23 7.33
CA VAL A 84 9.83 -9.09 8.11
C VAL A 84 11.14 -9.23 7.37
N ASP A 85 12.27 -9.15 8.09
CA ASP A 85 13.61 -9.18 7.50
C ASP A 85 13.78 -8.19 6.33
N PRO A 86 13.60 -6.87 6.58
CA PRO A 86 13.63 -5.83 5.54
C PRO A 86 14.99 -5.73 4.82
N TYR A 87 16.03 -6.38 5.34
CA TYR A 87 17.37 -6.40 4.78
C TYR A 87 17.74 -7.75 4.14
N GLY A 88 16.84 -8.74 4.17
CA GLY A 88 17.07 -10.07 3.58
C GLY A 88 18.25 -10.82 4.20
N LYS A 89 18.48 -10.68 5.51
CA LYS A 89 19.56 -11.35 6.24
C LYS A 89 19.36 -12.87 6.33
N ILE A 90 18.13 -13.37 6.13
CA ILE A 90 17.76 -14.78 6.30
C ILE A 90 17.54 -15.42 4.93
N ALA A 91 18.62 -15.94 4.35
CA ALA A 91 18.61 -16.60 3.04
C ALA A 91 17.90 -17.97 3.00
N LEU A 92 17.44 -18.48 4.16
CA LEU A 92 16.76 -19.78 4.28
C LEU A 92 15.28 -19.71 3.90
N ASP A 93 14.73 -18.51 3.72
CA ASP A 93 13.34 -18.35 3.37
C ASP A 93 13.06 -18.84 1.94
N ILE A 94 12.06 -19.71 1.81
CA ILE A 94 11.66 -20.33 0.54
C ILE A 94 10.82 -19.37 -0.29
N ASP A 95 10.10 -18.44 0.37
CA ASP A 95 9.21 -17.49 -0.29
C ASP A 95 9.28 -16.11 0.38
N PRO A 96 10.22 -15.26 -0.07
CA PRO A 96 10.37 -13.88 0.42
C PRO A 96 9.10 -13.03 0.25
N GLY A 97 8.19 -13.40 -0.65
CA GLY A 97 6.93 -12.67 -0.86
C GLY A 97 6.04 -12.67 0.38
N ASN A 98 6.15 -13.71 1.22
CA ASN A 98 5.39 -13.84 2.47
C ASN A 98 5.89 -12.93 3.59
N ASN A 99 7.02 -12.26 3.41
CA ASN A 99 7.60 -11.39 4.42
C ASN A 99 7.02 -9.98 4.41
N SER A 100 6.18 -9.65 3.43
CA SER A 100 5.60 -8.31 3.31
C SER A 100 4.08 -8.34 3.38
N TRP A 101 3.53 -7.35 4.06
CA TRP A 101 2.12 -7.02 4.03
C TRP A 101 1.99 -5.52 3.81
N ALA A 102 1.06 -5.11 2.95
CA ALA A 102 0.74 -3.71 2.70
C ALA A 102 -0.77 -3.51 2.54
N ASP A 103 -1.26 -2.37 3.00
CA ASP A 103 -2.64 -1.95 2.77
C ASP A 103 -2.84 -1.59 1.29
N ASN A 104 -3.41 -2.54 0.56
CA ASN A 104 -3.65 -2.42 -0.87
C ASN A 104 -4.99 -1.75 -1.22
N ALA A 105 -5.82 -1.36 -0.23
CA ALA A 105 -7.13 -0.76 -0.48
C ALA A 105 -7.10 0.43 -1.47
N PRO A 106 -6.20 1.43 -1.34
CA PRO A 106 -6.15 2.55 -2.28
C PRO A 106 -5.67 2.14 -3.68
N VAL A 107 -4.75 1.18 -3.77
CA VAL A 107 -4.23 0.66 -5.05
C VAL A 107 -5.30 -0.15 -5.77
N ALA A 108 -6.01 -1.02 -5.06
CA ALA A 108 -7.08 -1.84 -5.59
C ALA A 108 -8.23 -0.97 -6.14
N ARG A 109 -8.64 0.09 -5.42
CA ARG A 109 -9.68 1.01 -5.89
C ARG A 109 -9.29 1.70 -7.19
N ARG A 110 -8.05 2.19 -7.30
CA ARG A 110 -7.54 2.81 -8.53
C ARG A 110 -7.50 1.83 -9.69
N ALA A 111 -7.04 0.61 -9.46
CA ALA A 111 -7.01 -0.44 -10.46
C ALA A 111 -8.44 -0.76 -10.96
N ALA A 112 -9.40 -0.92 -10.05
CA ALA A 112 -10.80 -1.15 -10.39
C ALA A 112 -11.38 0.00 -11.22
N SER A 113 -11.17 1.27 -10.81
CA SER A 113 -11.61 2.43 -11.59
C SER A 113 -10.99 2.47 -12.99
N LYS A 114 -9.70 2.13 -13.12
CA LYS A 114 -9.02 2.06 -14.43
C LYS A 114 -9.68 1.04 -15.35
N TRP A 115 -9.97 -0.16 -14.83
CA TRP A 115 -10.63 -1.20 -15.61
C TRP A 115 -12.07 -0.85 -15.96
N ALA A 116 -12.82 -0.23 -15.03
CA ALA A 116 -14.17 0.26 -15.30
C ALA A 116 -14.18 1.32 -16.42
N MET A 117 -13.24 2.28 -16.39
CA MET A 117 -13.10 3.28 -17.46
C MET A 117 -12.79 2.62 -18.81
N ARG A 118 -11.93 1.61 -18.84
CA ARG A 118 -11.62 0.89 -20.08
C ARG A 118 -12.82 0.11 -20.62
N TRP A 119 -13.62 -0.49 -19.74
CA TRP A 119 -14.86 -1.15 -20.13
C TRP A 119 -15.90 -0.16 -20.65
N MET A 120 -16.09 0.99 -19.97
CA MET A 120 -16.98 2.06 -20.42
C MET A 120 -16.57 2.62 -21.78
N PHE A 121 -15.26 2.77 -22.04
CA PHE A 121 -14.77 3.18 -23.35
C PHE A 121 -15.19 2.19 -24.45
N TRP A 122 -15.07 0.88 -24.22
CA TRP A 122 -15.53 -0.13 -25.18
C TRP A 122 -17.05 -0.10 -25.36
N LEU A 123 -17.81 0.10 -24.28
CA LEU A 123 -19.27 0.25 -24.35
C LEU A 123 -19.68 1.48 -25.17
N GLN A 124 -19.02 2.62 -24.96
CA GLN A 124 -19.22 3.84 -25.74
C GLN A 124 -18.95 3.59 -27.23
N ASN A 125 -17.80 2.99 -27.56
CA ASN A 125 -17.48 2.65 -28.96
C ASN A 125 -18.51 1.71 -29.59
N LEU A 126 -19.00 0.72 -28.84
CA LEU A 126 -20.03 -0.20 -29.33
C LEU A 126 -21.35 0.53 -29.64
N LEU A 127 -21.77 1.42 -28.74
CA LEU A 127 -22.98 2.22 -28.93
C LEU A 127 -22.82 3.21 -30.09
N GLU A 128 -21.67 3.88 -30.19
CA GLU A 128 -21.34 4.77 -31.32
C GLU A 128 -21.34 4.02 -32.65
N LEU A 129 -20.71 2.84 -32.69
CA LEU A 129 -20.71 1.98 -33.87
C LEU A 129 -22.14 1.60 -34.30
N HIS A 130 -23.00 1.25 -33.34
CA HIS A 130 -24.42 0.96 -33.61
C HIS A 130 -25.15 2.19 -34.16
N THR A 131 -24.91 3.39 -33.62
CA THR A 131 -25.52 4.64 -34.14
C THR A 131 -25.02 5.05 -35.52
N LEU A 132 -23.85 4.57 -35.94
CA LEU A 132 -23.28 4.85 -37.25
C LEU A 132 -23.67 3.80 -38.31
N LEU A 133 -24.02 2.58 -37.89
CA LEU A 133 -24.33 1.44 -38.77
C LEU A 133 -25.83 1.05 -38.80
N GLY A 134 -26.67 1.70 -38.01
CA GLY A 134 -28.14 1.57 -38.04
C GLY A 134 -28.80 2.88 -38.37
#